data_AF-A0A4Q5YAN1-F1
#
_entry.id   AF-A0A4Q5YAN1-F1
#
_cell.length_a   1.000
_cell.length_b   1.000
_cell.length_c   1.000
_cell.angle_alpha   90.00
_cell.angle_beta   90.00
_cell.angle_gamma   90.00
#
_symmetry.space_group_name_H-M   'P 1'
#
loop_
_entity.id
_entity.type
_entity.pdbx_description
1 polymer ?
#
loop_
_entity_poly.entity_id
_entity_poly.type
_entity_poly.pdbx_seq_one_letter_code
_entity_poly.pdbx_strand_id
1 'polypeptide(L)'
;MKIHKEGFGTIVISTIIAAAIVLLTVLLIMPAYPILGWITVMAILGLLIFILSFFRIPARQHADGDDIVVSPCDGTVVVIEEVEADEYFKDRRLQLSIFMSPLNVHVNRNPVGGEVTYSQYHKG
;
A
#
# COMPACT_ATOMS: atom_id res chain seq x y z
N MET A 1 -14.65 -6.69 1.63
CA MET A 1 -13.24 -6.34 1.39
C MET A 1 -12.52 -6.41 2.72
N LYS A 2 -11.40 -7.15 2.83
CA LYS A 2 -10.62 -7.18 4.08
C LYS A 2 -9.74 -5.93 4.13
N ILE A 3 -9.49 -5.40 5.33
CA ILE A 3 -8.58 -4.26 5.56
C ILE A 3 -7.36 -4.77 6.32
N HIS A 4 -6.19 -4.22 6.00
CA HIS A 4 -4.95 -4.55 6.70
C HIS A 4 -5.02 -4.12 8.17
N LYS A 5 -4.61 -4.99 9.09
CA LYS A 5 -4.73 -4.74 10.55
C LYS A 5 -3.99 -3.46 10.96
N GLU A 6 -2.76 -3.29 10.46
CA GLU A 6 -1.96 -2.09 10.70
C GLU A 6 -2.58 -0.80 10.10
N GLY A 7 -3.43 -0.93 9.09
CA GLY A 7 -4.12 0.21 8.48
C GLY A 7 -5.26 0.77 9.32
N PHE A 8 -5.77 -0.01 10.28
CA PHE A 8 -6.98 0.37 11.03
C PHE A 8 -6.77 1.65 11.84
N GLY A 9 -5.64 1.79 12.54
CA GLY A 9 -5.31 2.99 13.31
C GLY A 9 -5.26 4.24 12.43
N THR A 10 -4.55 4.15 11.29
CA THR A 10 -4.46 5.24 10.31
C THR A 10 -5.83 5.62 9.76
N ILE A 11 -6.65 4.63 9.36
CA ILE A 11 -8.00 4.88 8.83
C ILE A 11 -8.87 5.61 9.86
N VAL A 12 -8.87 5.18 11.12
CA VAL A 12 -9.67 5.82 12.18
C VAL A 12 -9.25 7.28 12.38
N ILE A 13 -7.94 7.52 12.53
CA ILE A 13 -7.40 8.87 12.72
C ILE A 13 -7.74 9.76 11.52
N SER A 14 -7.48 9.28 10.30
CA SER A 14 -7.80 10.03 9.07
C SER A 14 -9.29 10.31 8.92
N THR A 15 -10.16 9.39 9.35
CA THR A 15 -11.62 9.59 9.32
C THR A 15 -12.06 10.69 10.28
N ILE A 16 -11.53 10.70 11.52
CA ILE A 16 -11.84 11.73 12.51
C ILE A 16 -11.38 13.11 12.02
N ILE A 17 -10.16 13.20 11.51
CA ILE A 17 -9.60 14.45 10.97
C ILE A 17 -10.43 14.92 9.76
N ALA A 18 -10.75 14.02 8.82
CA ALA A 18 -11.57 14.36 7.67
C ALA A 18 -12.96 14.87 8.08
N ALA A 19 -13.61 14.22 9.05
CA ALA A 19 -14.91 14.65 9.56
C ALA A 19 -14.85 16.04 10.20
N ALA A 20 -13.81 16.33 11.00
CA ALA A 20 -13.61 17.66 11.59
C ALA A 20 -13.40 18.74 10.52
N ILE A 21 -12.56 18.47 9.51
CA ILE A 21 -12.32 19.40 8.40
C ILE A 21 -13.61 19.66 7.61
N VAL A 22 -14.36 18.60 7.29
CA VAL A 22 -15.63 18.73 6.57
C VAL A 22 -16.63 19.55 7.38
N LEU A 23 -16.76 19.29 8.69
CA LEU A 23 -17.65 20.04 9.57
C LEU A 23 -17.28 21.53 9.61
N LEU A 24 -16.00 21.85 9.85
CA LEU A 24 -15.52 23.23 9.87
C LEU A 24 -15.72 23.91 8.51
N THR A 25 -15.50 23.21 7.40
CA THR A 25 -15.72 23.73 6.05
C THR A 25 -17.19 24.09 5.82
N VAL A 26 -18.11 23.21 6.23
CA VAL A 26 -19.56 23.44 6.10
C VAL A 26 -20.02 24.61 6.96
N LEU A 27 -19.51 24.73 8.19
CA LEU A 27 -19.94 25.77 9.13
C LEU A 27 -19.33 27.15 8.82
N LEU A 28 -18.08 27.20 8.40
CA LEU A 28 -17.31 28.46 8.32
C LEU A 28 -17.08 28.95 6.89
N ILE A 29 -16.86 28.03 5.94
CA ILE A 29 -16.46 28.40 4.56
C ILE A 29 -17.66 28.41 3.64
N MET A 30 -18.48 27.37 3.69
CA MET A 30 -19.59 27.17 2.75
C MET A 30 -20.63 28.31 2.73
N PRO A 31 -20.97 28.99 3.84
CA PRO A 31 -21.93 30.11 3.82
C PRO A 31 -21.44 31.32 3.00
N ALA A 32 -20.13 31.60 3.03
CA ALA A 32 -19.53 32.73 2.34
C ALA A 32 -18.99 32.35 0.95
N TYR A 33 -18.46 31.14 0.80
CA TYR A 33 -17.77 30.64 -0.39
C TYR A 33 -18.23 29.22 -0.73
N PRO A 34 -19.46 29.04 -1.24
CA PRO A 34 -20.05 27.71 -1.41
C PRO A 34 -19.28 26.83 -2.40
N ILE A 35 -18.78 27.39 -3.50
CA ILE A 35 -18.01 26.65 -4.50
C ILE A 35 -16.72 26.11 -3.90
N LEU A 36 -15.97 26.97 -3.18
CA LEU A 36 -14.73 26.57 -2.51
C LEU A 36 -15.00 25.51 -1.44
N GLY A 37 -16.07 25.67 -0.66
CA GLY A 37 -16.49 24.69 0.34
C GLY A 37 -16.74 23.30 -0.27
N TRP A 38 -17.45 23.22 -1.40
CA TRP A 38 -17.68 21.95 -2.10
C TRP A 38 -16.38 21.34 -2.64
N ILE A 39 -15.48 22.13 -3.22
CA ILE A 39 -14.17 21.64 -3.70
C ILE A 39 -13.38 21.03 -2.54
N THR A 40 -13.32 21.71 -1.39
CA THR A 40 -12.62 21.22 -0.20
C THR A 40 -13.23 19.92 0.31
N VAL A 41 -14.56 19.83 0.45
CA VAL A 41 -15.22 18.59 0.89
C VAL A 41 -14.93 17.44 -0.07
N MET A 42 -15.05 17.66 -1.37
CA MET A 42 -14.77 16.63 -2.38
C MET A 42 -13.32 16.15 -2.34
N ALA A 43 -12.37 17.07 -2.16
CA ALA A 43 -10.95 16.71 -2.04
C ALA A 43 -10.67 15.87 -0.78
N ILE A 44 -11.25 16.24 0.36
CA ILE A 44 -11.08 15.50 1.63
C ILE A 44 -11.72 14.11 1.55
N LEU A 45 -12.93 14.01 0.98
CA LEU A 45 -13.57 12.71 0.78
C LEU A 45 -12.78 11.84 -0.21
N GLY A 46 -12.26 12.43 -1.28
CA GLY A 46 -11.40 11.73 -2.24
C GLY A 46 -10.14 11.17 -1.58
N LEU A 47 -9.48 11.96 -0.72
CA LEU A 47 -8.32 11.51 0.05
C LEU A 47 -8.69 10.38 1.02
N LEU A 48 -9.83 10.47 1.71
CA LEU A 48 -10.28 9.41 2.62
C LEU A 48 -10.53 8.10 1.88
N ILE A 49 -11.16 8.17 0.69
CA ILE A 49 -11.36 7.02 -0.19
C ILE A 49 -10.02 6.43 -0.62
N PHE A 50 -9.05 7.27 -0.98
CA PHE A 50 -7.71 6.82 -1.33
C PHE A 50 -7.03 6.06 -0.18
N ILE A 51 -7.09 6.60 1.05
CA ILE A 51 -6.52 5.94 2.24
C ILE A 51 -7.19 4.58 2.48
N LEU A 52 -8.52 4.51 2.39
CA LEU A 52 -9.25 3.24 2.50
C LEU A 52 -8.84 2.24 1.42
N SER A 53 -8.65 2.71 0.18
CA SER A 53 -8.19 1.89 -0.94
C SER A 53 -6.75 1.40 -0.75
N PHE A 54 -5.86 2.23 -0.19
CA PHE A 54 -4.45 1.89 0.04
C PHE A 54 -4.29 0.68 0.98
N PHE A 55 -5.08 0.64 2.06
CA PHE A 55 -5.03 -0.43 3.08
C PHE A 55 -5.92 -1.65 2.77
N ARG A 56 -6.50 -1.72 1.57
CA ARG A 56 -7.39 -2.84 1.20
C ARG A 56 -6.60 -4.13 0.98
N ILE A 57 -7.23 -5.25 1.29
CA ILE A 57 -6.74 -6.60 0.98
C ILE A 57 -7.79 -7.28 0.11
N PRO A 58 -7.63 -7.28 -1.23
CA PRO A 58 -8.53 -8.02 -2.10
C PRO A 58 -8.28 -9.53 -2.00
N ALA A 59 -9.31 -10.31 -2.30
CA ALA A 59 -9.12 -11.73 -2.55
C ALA A 59 -8.37 -11.91 -3.87
N ARG A 60 -7.46 -12.88 -3.92
CA ARG A 60 -6.69 -13.21 -5.12
C ARG A 60 -6.75 -14.70 -5.37
N GLN A 61 -6.67 -15.05 -6.64
CA GLN A 61 -6.36 -16.39 -7.08
C GLN A 61 -4.88 -16.43 -7.39
N HIS A 62 -4.21 -17.51 -6.97
CA HIS A 62 -2.80 -17.74 -7.22
C HIS A 62 -2.64 -19.09 -7.90
N ALA A 63 -1.56 -19.25 -8.65
CA ALA A 63 -1.17 -20.56 -9.15
C ALA A 63 -0.59 -21.37 -7.99
N ASP A 64 -1.00 -22.64 -7.88
CA ASP A 64 -0.49 -23.57 -6.89
C ASP A 64 0.48 -24.56 -7.57
N GLY A 65 1.58 -24.88 -6.90
CA GLY A 65 2.57 -25.86 -7.35
C GLY A 65 3.94 -25.63 -6.70
N ASP A 66 4.68 -26.71 -6.45
CA ASP A 66 5.97 -26.67 -5.75
C ASP A 66 7.09 -26.04 -6.60
N ASP A 67 6.97 -26.10 -7.93
CA ASP A 67 7.94 -25.56 -8.89
C ASP A 67 7.54 -24.16 -9.43
N ILE A 68 6.62 -23.47 -8.76
CA ILE A 68 6.09 -22.16 -9.21
C ILE A 68 6.47 -21.07 -8.20
N VAL A 69 7.01 -19.97 -8.73
CA VAL A 69 7.21 -18.72 -7.97
C VAL A 69 6.09 -17.75 -8.33
N VAL A 70 5.28 -17.35 -7.35
CA VAL A 70 4.19 -16.38 -7.56
C VAL A 70 4.64 -14.95 -7.28
N SER A 71 3.97 -13.96 -7.86
CA SER A 71 4.27 -12.55 -7.56
C SER A 71 3.98 -12.24 -6.09
N PRO A 72 4.95 -11.67 -5.33
CA PRO A 72 4.77 -11.37 -3.91
C PRO A 72 3.85 -10.15 -3.66
N CYS A 73 3.72 -9.25 -4.64
CA CYS A 73 2.93 -8.02 -4.52
C CYS A 73 2.36 -7.55 -5.86
N ASP A 74 1.53 -6.49 -5.82
CA ASP A 74 1.06 -5.81 -7.04
C ASP A 74 2.04 -4.72 -7.45
N GLY A 75 2.47 -4.73 -8.72
CA GLY A 75 3.28 -3.66 -9.22
C GLY A 75 3.84 -3.91 -10.60
N THR A 76 4.82 -3.09 -10.93
CA THR A 76 5.53 -3.17 -12.19
C THR A 76 6.90 -3.78 -11.94
N VAL A 77 7.26 -4.81 -12.70
CA VAL A 77 8.63 -5.32 -12.69
C VAL A 77 9.52 -4.25 -13.29
N VAL A 78 10.48 -3.76 -12.50
CA VAL A 78 11.39 -2.66 -12.90
C VAL A 78 12.82 -3.14 -13.15
N VAL A 79 13.20 -4.31 -12.61
CA VAL A 79 14.52 -4.92 -12.79
C VAL A 79 14.37 -6.43 -12.88
N ILE A 80 15.08 -7.03 -13.85
CA ILE A 80 15.38 -8.46 -13.93
C ILE A 80 16.83 -8.56 -14.39
N GLU A 81 17.77 -8.83 -13.47
CA GLU A 81 19.20 -8.89 -13.80
C GLU A 81 19.97 -9.81 -12.85
N GLU A 82 21.16 -10.23 -13.27
CA GLU A 82 22.07 -11.01 -12.44
C GLU A 82 22.92 -10.05 -11.58
N VAL A 83 22.84 -10.21 -10.26
CA VAL A 83 23.57 -9.39 -9.29
C VAL A 83 24.43 -10.27 -8.39
N GLU A 84 25.54 -9.73 -7.91
CA GLU A 84 26.26 -10.30 -6.78
C GLU A 84 25.59 -9.81 -5.50
N ALA A 85 24.93 -10.72 -4.79
CA ALA A 85 24.25 -10.37 -3.54
C ALA A 85 25.28 -9.94 -2.49
N ASP A 86 25.00 -8.87 -1.76
CA ASP A 86 25.91 -8.21 -0.83
C ASP A 86 25.68 -8.61 0.63
N GLU A 87 24.58 -9.31 0.92
CA GLU A 87 24.12 -9.55 2.28
C GLU A 87 24.12 -11.04 2.68
N TYR A 88 23.19 -11.84 2.16
CA TYR A 88 23.02 -13.24 2.58
C TYR A 88 23.78 -14.23 1.70
N PHE A 89 23.65 -14.09 0.37
CA PHE A 89 24.35 -14.94 -0.60
C PHE A 89 25.74 -14.36 -0.91
N LYS A 90 26.69 -15.24 -1.25
CA LYS A 90 28.08 -14.86 -1.64
C LYS A 90 28.41 -15.27 -3.07
N ASP A 91 27.37 -15.38 -3.90
CA ASP A 91 27.41 -15.80 -5.29
C ASP A 91 26.43 -14.97 -6.12
N ARG A 92 26.50 -15.11 -7.44
CA ARG A 92 25.61 -14.40 -8.36
C ARG A 92 24.21 -15.00 -8.34
N ARG A 93 23.20 -14.13 -8.32
CA ARG A 93 21.78 -14.48 -8.26
C ARG A 93 20.97 -13.62 -9.22
N LEU A 94 19.87 -14.16 -9.72
CA LEU A 94 18.88 -13.39 -10.45
C LEU A 94 18.05 -12.54 -9.47
N GLN A 95 18.12 -11.23 -9.60
CA GLN A 95 17.29 -10.29 -8.87
C GLN A 95 16.07 -9.90 -9.70
N LEU A 96 14.90 -9.91 -9.06
CA LEU A 96 13.66 -9.40 -9.61
C LEU A 96 13.12 -8.31 -8.67
N SER A 97 12.98 -7.09 -9.17
CA SER A 97 12.47 -5.95 -8.40
C SER A 97 11.09 -5.53 -8.89
N ILE A 98 10.13 -5.38 -7.97
CA ILE A 98 8.77 -4.93 -8.26
C ILE A 98 8.55 -3.57 -7.58
N PHE A 99 8.18 -2.56 -8.36
CA PHE A 99 7.79 -1.26 -7.85
C PHE A 99 6.28 -1.22 -7.57
N MET A 100 5.92 -0.95 -6.31
CA MET A 100 4.54 -0.74 -5.89
C MET A 100 4.20 0.76 -5.96
N SER A 101 3.32 1.14 -6.88
CA SER A 101 2.77 2.50 -6.93
C SER A 101 1.78 2.72 -5.77
N PRO A 102 1.49 3.97 -5.35
CA PRO A 102 0.48 4.27 -4.33
C PRO A 102 -0.93 3.72 -4.61
N LEU A 103 -1.24 3.40 -5.87
CA LEU A 103 -2.53 2.83 -6.29
C LEU A 103 -2.59 1.30 -6.15
N ASN A 104 -1.44 0.66 -5.99
CA ASN A 104 -1.35 -0.79 -5.80
C ASN A 104 -1.73 -1.18 -4.38
N VAL A 105 -2.00 -2.46 -4.19
CA VAL A 105 -2.18 -3.02 -2.85
C VAL A 105 -0.82 -3.15 -2.18
N HIS A 106 -0.61 -2.41 -1.08
CA HIS A 106 0.66 -2.38 -0.34
C HIS A 106 0.73 -3.55 0.66
N VAL A 107 0.72 -4.77 0.12
CA VAL A 107 0.87 -6.00 0.88
C VAL A 107 1.88 -6.87 0.17
N ASN A 108 2.97 -7.19 0.87
CA ASN A 108 3.95 -8.18 0.45
C ASN A 108 3.56 -9.56 1.02
N ARG A 109 3.69 -10.58 0.17
CA ARG A 109 3.44 -11.98 0.50
C ARG A 109 4.68 -12.81 0.18
N ASN A 110 4.73 -14.02 0.72
CA ASN A 110 5.78 -14.96 0.39
C ASN A 110 5.52 -15.50 -1.03
N PRO A 111 6.49 -15.38 -1.97
CA PRO A 111 6.32 -15.84 -3.35
C PRO A 111 6.50 -17.36 -3.49
N VAL A 112 7.05 -18.02 -2.47
CA VAL A 112 7.27 -19.47 -2.37
C VAL A 112 7.03 -19.95 -0.94
N GLY A 113 6.80 -21.26 -0.77
CA GLY A 113 6.84 -21.90 0.55
C GLY A 113 8.28 -22.09 1.04
N GLY A 114 8.46 -22.15 2.37
CA GLY A 114 9.78 -22.38 2.97
C GLY A 114 9.90 -21.84 4.39
N GLU A 115 11.11 -21.92 4.93
CA GLU A 115 11.47 -21.36 6.24
C GLU A 115 12.33 -20.09 6.04
N VAL A 116 12.02 -19.03 6.80
CA VAL A 116 12.83 -17.81 6.81
C VAL A 116 14.05 -18.04 7.68
N THR A 117 15.22 -18.29 7.07
CA THR A 117 16.48 -18.55 7.78
C THR A 117 17.23 -17.26 8.16
N TYR A 118 16.86 -16.12 7.59
CA TYR A 118 17.58 -14.86 7.75
C TYR A 118 16.65 -13.65 7.58
N SER A 119 16.80 -12.65 8.46
CA SER A 119 16.10 -11.36 8.41
C SER A 119 16.91 -10.30 9.15
N GLN A 120 17.23 -9.20 8.48
CA GLN A 120 17.99 -8.08 9.05
C GLN A 120 17.25 -6.76 8.82
N TYR A 121 17.23 -5.90 9.84
CA TYR A 121 16.77 -4.53 9.71
C TYR A 121 17.95 -3.61 9.38
N HIS A 122 17.81 -2.82 8.31
CA HIS A 122 18.73 -1.75 7.96
C HIS A 122 18.08 -0.40 8.25
N LYS A 123 18.78 0.43 9.03
CA LYS A 123 18.38 1.82 9.21
C LYS A 123 18.74 2.58 7.94
N GLY A 124 17.71 3.04 7.22
CA GLY A 124 17.87 3.95 6.09
C GLY A 124 18.35 5.33 6.50
#